data_AF-A0A1F4V8D0-F1
#
_entry.id   AF-A0A1F4V8D0-F1
#
_cell.length_a   1.000
_cell.length_b   1.000
_cell.length_c   1.000
_cell.angle_alpha   90.00
_cell.angle_beta   90.00
_cell.angle_gamma   90.00
#
_symmetry.space_group_name_H-M   'P 1'
#
loop_
_entity.id
_entity.type
_entity.pdbx_description
1 polymer ?
#
loop_
_entity_poly.entity_id
_entity_poly.type
_entity_poly.pdbx_seq_one_letter_code
_entity_poly.pdbx_strand_id
1 'polypeptide(L)'
;MGKFFLKTFFFIVIPVIIINYLVSGYLKINLPLKNKIPVAGTGSMYPTFPKGNGNDDKNLGDQIAGFAYMTAYPSGIKFGFNEYLSYKMQRGDIVSFSNDKVAQITKEVYGNESGYIKRVIGLPGEEFLIKNGLVYIDNNPLVEPYTNLAHSTFGGEFITECKGIKIPEDSYIVLGDNRKGSSDSRHGIGFVKAEDIDHVVPINEQKGSLDKNWRNTSLDLSEVSKIRLDGKKFLELLNVEREKNGFSNLKYDTRLETSASKRAFNILKYNDFSSEAVKSGYTLKTAMSESGYENVLWGEVPVQGYYQAEELIENLFEFPESKKFVINGDFDDFGVASFEGEIEGCPTQIIVLHFGGYVPPEYGKDVIDSWKQLLAGLQDIRPGWIELKDYEEFYREHKKDIDRVIEIINYRTERVRRIVNKMENHQWLDDSDRRFIDEDSKLNDELSALSKKVNEVIN
;
A
#
# COMPACT_ATOMS: atom_id res chain seq x y z
N MET A 1 15.14 -75.21 -44.99
CA MET A 1 14.89 -74.72 -43.61
C MET A 1 14.63 -73.21 -43.50
N GLY A 2 15.16 -72.34 -44.38
CA GLY A 2 15.03 -70.87 -44.21
C GLY A 2 13.65 -70.24 -44.39
N LYS A 3 12.75 -70.79 -45.22
CA LYS A 3 11.43 -70.18 -45.50
C LYS A 3 10.34 -70.46 -44.44
N PHE A 4 10.54 -71.48 -43.59
CA PHE A 4 9.57 -71.84 -42.55
C PHE A 4 9.81 -71.01 -41.28
N PHE A 5 11.06 -70.84 -40.87
CA PHE A 5 11.44 -69.99 -39.73
C PHE A 5 11.06 -68.52 -39.92
N LEU A 6 11.17 -67.98 -41.13
CA LEU A 6 10.82 -66.58 -41.41
C LEU A 6 9.31 -66.30 -41.32
N LYS A 7 8.46 -67.28 -41.67
CA LYS A 7 6.99 -67.16 -41.56
C LYS A 7 6.50 -67.29 -40.12
N THR A 8 7.09 -68.18 -39.33
CA THR A 8 6.69 -68.37 -37.92
C THR A 8 7.17 -67.22 -37.02
N PHE A 9 8.32 -66.61 -37.32
CA PHE A 9 8.80 -65.41 -36.62
C PHE A 9 7.89 -64.19 -36.86
N PHE A 10 7.44 -63.97 -38.10
CA PHE A 10 6.48 -62.90 -38.43
C PHE A 10 5.08 -63.13 -37.85
N PHE A 11 4.61 -64.38 -37.70
CA PHE A 11 3.25 -64.66 -37.22
C PHE A 11 3.10 -64.73 -35.70
N ILE A 12 4.20 -64.80 -34.93
CA ILE A 12 4.15 -64.93 -33.46
C ILE A 12 4.86 -63.74 -32.79
N VAL A 13 6.02 -63.32 -33.27
CA VAL A 13 6.82 -62.27 -32.62
C VAL A 13 6.27 -60.87 -32.95
N ILE A 14 5.77 -60.64 -34.17
CA ILE A 14 5.17 -59.35 -34.54
C ILE A 14 3.84 -59.11 -33.81
N PRO A 15 2.90 -60.06 -33.69
CA PRO A 15 1.73 -59.83 -32.84
C PRO A 15 2.11 -59.65 -31.37
N VAL A 16 3.13 -60.32 -30.82
CA VAL A 16 3.55 -60.10 -29.43
C VAL A 16 4.22 -58.73 -29.24
N ILE A 17 5.04 -58.27 -30.19
CA ILE A 17 5.62 -56.92 -30.17
C ILE A 17 4.55 -55.87 -30.41
N ILE A 18 3.62 -56.08 -31.36
CA ILE A 18 2.48 -55.19 -31.61
C ILE A 18 1.51 -55.18 -30.43
N ILE A 19 1.25 -56.30 -29.76
CA ILE A 19 0.42 -56.36 -28.55
C ILE A 19 1.13 -55.67 -27.39
N ASN A 20 2.44 -55.84 -27.21
CA ASN A 20 3.18 -55.05 -26.21
C ASN A 20 3.22 -53.56 -26.57
N TYR A 21 3.37 -53.20 -27.84
CA TYR A 21 3.34 -51.81 -28.31
C TYR A 21 1.94 -51.20 -28.16
N LEU A 22 0.88 -51.95 -28.48
CA LEU A 22 -0.52 -51.58 -28.30
C LEU A 22 -0.85 -51.47 -26.81
N VAL A 23 -0.48 -52.43 -25.97
CA VAL A 23 -0.73 -52.39 -24.51
C VAL A 23 0.03 -51.23 -23.87
N SER A 24 1.27 -50.95 -24.29
CA SER A 24 2.05 -49.79 -23.80
C SER A 24 1.49 -48.43 -24.24
N GLY A 25 0.77 -48.37 -25.36
CA GLY A 25 0.08 -47.17 -25.82
C GLY A 25 -1.35 -47.01 -25.25
N TYR A 26 -2.00 -48.10 -24.85
CA TYR A 26 -3.40 -48.12 -24.43
C TYR A 26 -3.63 -48.05 -22.91
N LEU A 27 -2.63 -48.39 -22.10
CA LEU A 27 -2.75 -48.39 -20.63
C LEU A 27 -1.67 -47.50 -20.01
N LYS A 28 -2.08 -46.35 -19.49
CA LYS A 28 -1.23 -45.49 -18.65
C LYS A 28 -1.73 -45.53 -17.20
N ILE A 29 -0.83 -45.87 -16.28
CA ILE A 29 -1.12 -45.95 -14.83
C ILE A 29 -0.30 -44.86 -14.13
N ASN A 30 -0.98 -43.86 -13.58
CA ASN A 30 -0.39 -42.88 -12.67
C ASN A 30 -0.87 -43.23 -11.25
N LEU A 31 0.01 -43.84 -10.46
CA LEU A 31 -0.31 -44.18 -9.07
C LEU A 31 -0.33 -42.91 -8.20
N PRO A 32 -1.30 -42.77 -7.28
CA PRO A 32 -1.37 -41.64 -6.35
C PRO A 32 -0.31 -41.80 -5.25
N LEU A 33 0.96 -41.74 -5.62
CA LEU A 33 2.08 -41.85 -4.69
C LEU A 33 2.30 -40.50 -4.01
N LYS A 34 2.38 -40.52 -2.68
CA LYS A 34 2.77 -39.36 -1.88
C LYS A 34 4.28 -39.21 -1.89
N ASN A 35 4.76 -38.08 -2.40
CA ASN A 35 6.16 -37.75 -2.47
C ASN A 35 6.44 -36.46 -1.70
N LYS A 36 7.64 -36.38 -1.12
CA LYS A 36 8.16 -35.13 -0.57
C LYS A 36 8.73 -34.32 -1.73
N ILE A 37 8.07 -33.24 -2.12
CA ILE A 37 8.46 -32.40 -3.26
C ILE A 37 8.92 -31.01 -2.81
N PRO A 38 9.91 -30.40 -3.48
CA PRO A 38 10.24 -28.99 -3.25
C PRO A 38 9.11 -28.11 -3.80
N VAL A 39 8.65 -27.16 -3.00
CA VAL A 39 7.59 -26.21 -3.37
C VAL A 39 7.97 -24.81 -2.94
N ALA A 40 7.71 -23.83 -3.80
CA ALA A 40 7.85 -22.41 -3.47
C ALA A 40 6.51 -21.81 -3.04
N GLY A 41 6.58 -20.83 -2.13
CA GLY A 41 5.41 -20.07 -1.67
C GLY A 41 4.80 -20.58 -0.37
N THR A 42 5.52 -21.34 0.47
CA THR A 42 5.00 -21.80 1.76
C THR A 42 4.57 -20.64 2.67
N GLY A 43 5.30 -19.52 2.67
CA GLY A 43 4.91 -18.31 3.41
C GLY A 43 3.60 -17.67 2.93
N SER A 44 3.27 -17.79 1.65
CA SER A 44 1.97 -17.34 1.10
C SER A 44 0.80 -18.22 1.53
N MET A 45 1.09 -19.37 2.14
CA MET A 45 0.11 -20.30 2.67
C MET A 45 -0.01 -20.24 4.20
N TYR A 46 0.54 -19.20 4.86
CA TYR A 46 0.25 -18.94 6.27
C TYR A 46 -1.25 -18.66 6.49
N PRO A 47 -1.91 -19.24 7.51
CA PRO A 47 -1.37 -20.00 8.64
C PRO A 47 -1.33 -21.53 8.45
N THR A 48 -1.70 -22.05 7.29
CA THR A 48 -1.64 -23.50 6.97
C THR A 48 -0.21 -24.02 6.99
N PHE A 49 0.73 -23.25 6.44
CA PHE A 49 2.16 -23.47 6.57
C PHE A 49 2.82 -22.30 7.33
N PRO A 50 3.88 -22.54 8.12
CA PRO A 50 4.55 -21.47 8.86
C PRO A 50 5.22 -20.46 7.91
N LYS A 51 5.27 -19.18 8.32
CA LYS A 51 6.14 -18.17 7.67
C LYS A 51 7.62 -18.54 7.92
N GLY A 52 8.50 -18.26 6.95
CA GLY A 52 9.95 -18.36 7.17
C GLY A 52 10.44 -17.31 8.18
N ASN A 53 11.54 -17.60 8.89
CA ASN A 53 12.16 -16.76 9.91
C ASN A 53 13.40 -15.98 9.39
N GLY A 54 13.48 -15.70 8.09
CA GLY A 54 14.66 -15.06 7.47
C GLY A 54 14.69 -13.54 7.65
N ASN A 55 15.81 -12.99 8.14
CA ASN A 55 16.04 -11.54 8.29
C ASN A 55 16.73 -10.88 7.08
N ASP A 56 16.91 -11.60 5.97
CA ASP A 56 17.59 -11.16 4.73
C ASP A 56 16.88 -11.79 3.53
N ASP A 57 16.59 -11.00 2.49
CA ASP A 57 15.82 -11.35 1.29
C ASP A 57 16.33 -12.64 0.63
N LYS A 58 17.65 -12.86 0.67
CA LYS A 58 18.28 -14.06 0.09
C LYS A 58 18.03 -15.33 0.93
N ASN A 59 17.99 -15.20 2.25
CA ASN A 59 17.65 -16.29 3.16
C ASN A 59 16.13 -16.52 3.27
N LEU A 60 15.32 -15.52 2.91
CA LEU A 60 13.86 -15.63 2.83
C LEU A 60 13.47 -16.54 1.66
N GLY A 61 14.14 -16.39 0.50
CA GLY A 61 13.94 -17.25 -0.67
C GLY A 61 14.16 -18.75 -0.38
N ASP A 62 15.25 -19.08 0.31
CA ASP A 62 15.57 -20.46 0.72
C ASP A 62 14.58 -21.04 1.75
N GLN A 63 13.81 -20.21 2.47
CA GLN A 63 12.80 -20.65 3.46
C GLN A 63 11.37 -20.64 2.90
N ILE A 64 11.11 -19.85 1.86
CA ILE A 64 9.85 -19.85 1.08
C ILE A 64 9.78 -21.09 0.16
N ALA A 65 10.93 -21.62 -0.23
CA ALA A 65 11.07 -22.94 -0.84
C ALA A 65 11.11 -24.04 0.25
N GLY A 66 9.96 -24.64 0.54
CA GLY A 66 9.83 -25.73 1.51
C GLY A 66 9.73 -27.12 0.85
N PHE A 67 9.44 -28.12 1.67
CA PHE A 67 9.04 -29.43 1.19
C PHE A 67 7.63 -29.77 1.67
N ALA A 68 6.77 -30.25 0.77
CA ALA A 68 5.44 -30.74 1.11
C ALA A 68 5.29 -32.21 0.71
N TYR A 69 4.57 -32.98 1.53
CA TYR A 69 4.14 -34.33 1.17
C TYR A 69 2.85 -34.23 0.36
N MET A 70 2.94 -34.46 -0.95
CA MET A 70 1.81 -34.28 -1.87
C MET A 70 1.65 -35.51 -2.76
N THR A 71 0.41 -35.78 -3.15
CA THR A 71 0.05 -36.89 -4.03
C THR A 71 0.21 -36.45 -5.48
N ALA A 72 0.88 -37.24 -6.32
CA ALA A 72 1.05 -36.93 -7.74
C ALA A 72 -0.32 -36.79 -8.46
N TYR A 73 -0.42 -35.79 -9.34
CA TYR A 73 -1.61 -35.44 -10.13
C TYR A 73 -1.23 -35.19 -11.61
N PRO A 74 -2.07 -35.57 -12.59
CA PRO A 74 -3.27 -36.38 -12.45
C PRO A 74 -2.92 -37.83 -12.10
N SER A 75 -3.54 -38.37 -11.06
CA SER A 75 -3.51 -39.80 -10.74
C SER A 75 -4.65 -40.52 -11.42
N GLY A 76 -4.51 -41.82 -11.69
CA GLY A 76 -5.58 -42.64 -12.26
C GLY A 76 -5.06 -43.66 -13.27
N ILE A 77 -5.99 -44.42 -13.83
CA ILE A 77 -5.74 -45.42 -14.86
C ILE A 77 -6.45 -44.96 -16.13
N LYS A 78 -5.69 -44.61 -17.15
CA LYS A 78 -6.22 -44.34 -18.49
C LYS A 78 -6.22 -45.62 -19.31
N PHE A 79 -7.41 -46.01 -19.78
CA PHE A 79 -7.61 -47.13 -20.70
C PHE A 79 -8.40 -46.65 -21.92
N GLY A 80 -7.72 -46.52 -23.06
CA GLY A 80 -8.30 -45.90 -24.26
C GLY A 80 -8.67 -44.43 -24.01
N PHE A 81 -9.92 -44.04 -24.28
CA PHE A 81 -10.46 -42.70 -24.02
C PHE A 81 -11.05 -42.52 -22.61
N ASN A 82 -11.13 -43.60 -21.83
CA ASN A 82 -11.74 -43.58 -20.51
C ASN A 82 -10.67 -43.47 -19.43
N GLU A 83 -10.95 -42.67 -18.42
CA GLU A 83 -10.11 -42.48 -17.25
C GLU A 83 -10.83 -43.03 -16.02
N TYR A 84 -10.15 -43.91 -15.28
CA TYR A 84 -10.69 -44.61 -14.13
C TYR A 84 -9.87 -44.27 -12.89
N LEU A 85 -10.52 -44.22 -11.72
CA LEU A 85 -9.88 -43.94 -10.43
C LEU A 85 -9.10 -42.61 -10.43
N SER A 86 -9.48 -41.66 -11.30
CA SER A 86 -8.85 -40.35 -11.30
C SER A 86 -9.31 -39.55 -10.09
N TYR A 87 -8.34 -38.85 -9.48
CA TYR A 87 -8.67 -37.90 -8.45
C TYR A 87 -9.35 -36.69 -9.10
N LYS A 88 -10.57 -36.37 -8.66
CA LYS A 88 -11.27 -35.16 -9.10
C LYS A 88 -10.94 -34.05 -8.12
N MET A 89 -10.34 -32.97 -8.63
CA MET A 89 -9.99 -31.78 -7.86
C MET A 89 -11.21 -31.25 -7.10
N GLN A 90 -11.02 -30.89 -5.84
CA GLN A 90 -12.04 -30.32 -4.97
C GLN A 90 -11.66 -28.92 -4.52
N ARG A 91 -12.67 -28.09 -4.23
CA ARG A 91 -12.42 -26.78 -3.62
C ARG A 91 -11.80 -27.00 -2.24
N GLY A 92 -10.74 -26.25 -1.96
CA GLY A 92 -9.95 -26.37 -0.73
C GLY A 92 -8.73 -27.27 -0.87
N ASP A 93 -8.61 -28.04 -1.95
CA ASP A 93 -7.38 -28.80 -2.21
C ASP A 93 -6.17 -27.87 -2.29
N ILE A 94 -5.03 -28.30 -1.76
CA ILE A 94 -3.76 -27.58 -1.92
C ILE A 94 -3.02 -28.22 -3.08
N VAL A 95 -2.65 -27.42 -4.07
CA VAL A 95 -2.02 -27.90 -5.31
C VAL A 95 -0.64 -27.32 -5.49
N SER A 96 0.23 -28.12 -6.10
CA SER A 96 1.49 -27.68 -6.69
C SER A 96 1.27 -27.61 -8.20
N PHE A 97 1.66 -26.49 -8.79
CA PHE A 97 1.58 -26.28 -10.24
C PHE A 97 2.82 -25.55 -10.73
N SER A 98 3.21 -25.84 -11.96
CA SER A 98 4.36 -25.23 -12.60
C SER A 98 4.06 -25.03 -14.09
N ASN A 99 4.35 -23.83 -14.58
CA ASN A 99 4.38 -23.52 -16.00
C ASN A 99 5.67 -22.73 -16.30
N ASP A 100 5.99 -22.51 -17.58
CA ASP A 100 7.23 -21.84 -17.99
C ASP A 100 7.44 -20.49 -17.26
N LYS A 101 6.35 -19.76 -17.01
CA LYS A 101 6.38 -18.48 -16.28
C LYS A 101 6.71 -18.67 -14.80
N VAL A 102 6.08 -19.63 -14.12
CA VAL A 102 6.35 -19.95 -12.70
C VAL A 102 7.76 -20.52 -12.54
N ALA A 103 8.21 -21.38 -13.46
CA ALA A 103 9.55 -21.93 -13.48
C ALA A 103 10.61 -20.83 -13.66
N GLN A 104 10.37 -19.87 -14.56
CA GLN A 104 11.26 -18.73 -14.75
C GLN A 104 11.32 -17.84 -13.48
N ILE A 105 10.17 -17.48 -12.92
CA ILE A 105 10.10 -16.64 -11.71
C ILE A 105 10.82 -17.34 -10.55
N THR A 106 10.57 -18.63 -10.35
CA THR A 106 11.17 -19.36 -9.22
C THR A 106 12.67 -19.53 -9.39
N LYS A 107 13.16 -19.73 -10.61
CA LYS A 107 14.58 -19.75 -10.91
C LYS A 107 15.27 -18.40 -10.65
N GLU A 108 14.62 -17.31 -11.02
CA GLU A 108 15.13 -15.95 -10.80
C GLU A 108 15.14 -15.57 -9.31
N VAL A 109 14.08 -15.91 -8.57
CA VAL A 109 13.90 -15.50 -7.17
C VAL A 109 14.56 -16.47 -6.17
N TYR A 110 14.47 -17.78 -6.41
CA TYR A 110 14.89 -18.83 -5.47
C TYR A 110 16.11 -19.63 -5.95
N GLY A 111 16.63 -19.37 -7.15
CA GLY A 111 17.80 -20.06 -7.71
C GLY A 111 17.55 -21.48 -8.22
N ASN A 112 16.32 -21.99 -8.09
CA ASN A 112 15.89 -23.29 -8.61
C ASN A 112 14.45 -23.24 -9.17
N GLU A 113 14.20 -24.04 -10.21
CA GLU A 113 12.85 -24.23 -10.73
C GLU A 113 12.04 -25.05 -9.73
N SER A 114 10.90 -24.50 -9.29
CA SER A 114 9.98 -25.19 -8.38
C SER A 114 8.53 -24.82 -8.69
N GLY A 115 7.60 -25.70 -8.34
CA GLY A 115 6.17 -25.42 -8.44
C GLY A 115 5.72 -24.46 -7.35
N TYR A 116 4.65 -23.71 -7.62
CA TYR A 116 3.97 -22.92 -6.60
C TYR A 116 2.92 -23.73 -5.87
N ILE A 117 2.92 -23.60 -4.55
CA ILE A 117 1.86 -24.14 -3.71
C ILE A 117 0.76 -23.09 -3.49
N LYS A 118 -0.48 -23.44 -3.80
CA LYS A 118 -1.68 -22.61 -3.60
C LYS A 118 -2.89 -23.48 -3.27
N ARG A 119 -3.95 -22.89 -2.74
CA ARG A 119 -5.23 -23.57 -2.53
C ARG A 119 -6.17 -23.35 -3.69
N VAL A 120 -6.85 -24.39 -4.14
CA VAL A 120 -7.94 -24.31 -5.13
C VAL A 120 -9.14 -23.63 -4.50
N ILE A 121 -9.46 -22.43 -5.00
CA ILE A 121 -10.59 -21.63 -4.52
C ILE A 121 -11.74 -21.63 -5.50
N GLY A 122 -11.51 -21.62 -6.81
CA GLY A 122 -12.54 -21.65 -7.84
C GLY A 122 -12.42 -22.88 -8.73
N LEU A 123 -13.53 -23.54 -9.03
CA LEU A 123 -13.59 -24.75 -9.86
C LEU A 123 -14.03 -24.44 -11.30
N PRO A 124 -13.74 -25.33 -12.25
CA PRO A 124 -14.17 -25.18 -13.63
C PRO A 124 -15.66 -24.89 -13.77
N GLY A 125 -15.99 -23.93 -14.64
CA GLY A 125 -17.38 -23.58 -14.95
C GLY A 125 -18.09 -22.74 -13.89
N GLU A 126 -17.44 -22.34 -12.80
CA GLU A 126 -18.03 -21.46 -11.77
C GLU A 126 -17.85 -19.98 -12.10
N GLU A 127 -18.70 -19.13 -11.52
CA GLU A 127 -18.48 -17.69 -11.46
C GLU A 127 -17.74 -17.31 -10.17
N PHE A 128 -16.58 -16.67 -10.31
CA PHE A 128 -15.76 -16.20 -9.19
C PHE A 128 -15.87 -14.69 -9.04
N LEU A 129 -16.05 -14.22 -7.80
CA LEU A 129 -16.16 -12.81 -7.49
C LEU A 129 -15.44 -12.50 -6.18
N ILE A 130 -14.69 -11.40 -6.14
CA ILE A 130 -14.18 -10.82 -4.90
C ILE A 130 -15.01 -9.56 -4.61
N LYS A 131 -15.49 -9.42 -3.38
CA LYS A 131 -16.23 -8.25 -2.94
C LYS A 131 -16.05 -8.02 -1.45
N ASN A 132 -15.67 -6.80 -1.06
CA ASN A 132 -15.56 -6.39 0.35
C ASN A 132 -14.63 -7.31 1.15
N GLY A 133 -13.47 -7.66 0.58
CA GLY A 133 -12.51 -8.54 1.24
C GLY A 133 -12.87 -10.05 1.24
N LEU A 134 -14.02 -10.44 0.67
CA LEU A 134 -14.54 -11.81 0.69
C LEU A 134 -14.62 -12.41 -0.71
N VAL A 135 -14.49 -13.75 -0.78
CA VAL A 135 -14.69 -14.52 -2.01
C VAL A 135 -16.13 -15.00 -2.11
N TYR A 136 -16.67 -14.94 -3.32
CA TYR A 136 -17.98 -15.49 -3.69
C TYR A 136 -17.82 -16.45 -4.86
N ILE A 137 -18.58 -17.54 -4.81
CA ILE A 137 -18.69 -18.53 -5.88
C ILE A 137 -20.16 -18.65 -6.26
N ASP A 138 -20.48 -18.43 -7.54
CA ASP A 138 -21.84 -18.40 -8.06
C ASP A 138 -22.76 -17.52 -7.17
N ASN A 139 -22.26 -16.33 -6.81
CA ASN A 139 -22.90 -15.34 -5.92
C ASN A 139 -23.11 -15.75 -4.46
N ASN A 140 -22.57 -16.88 -4.01
CA ASN A 140 -22.61 -17.30 -2.60
C ASN A 140 -21.27 -17.03 -1.91
N PRO A 141 -21.26 -16.42 -0.70
CA PRO A 141 -20.00 -16.19 0.02
C PRO A 141 -19.34 -17.52 0.39
N LEU A 142 -18.05 -17.62 0.12
CA LEU A 142 -17.26 -18.80 0.39
C LEU A 142 -16.81 -18.83 1.85
N VAL A 143 -16.92 -19.99 2.49
CA VAL A 143 -16.41 -20.24 3.84
C VAL A 143 -14.93 -20.60 3.76
N GLU A 144 -14.06 -19.72 4.27
CA GLU A 144 -12.60 -19.83 4.09
C GLU A 144 -11.85 -19.89 5.44
N PRO A 145 -11.98 -20.99 6.21
CA PRO A 145 -11.42 -21.10 7.55
C PRO A 145 -9.89 -21.16 7.55
N TYR A 146 -9.29 -21.47 6.41
CA TYR A 146 -7.84 -21.51 6.20
C TYR A 146 -7.19 -20.13 6.04
N THR A 147 -7.97 -19.06 5.83
CA THR A 147 -7.40 -17.71 5.71
C THR A 147 -6.92 -17.17 7.05
N ASN A 148 -5.88 -16.36 7.05
CA ASN A 148 -5.36 -15.75 8.28
C ASN A 148 -6.41 -14.85 8.97
N LEU A 149 -7.08 -13.98 8.20
CA LEU A 149 -8.10 -13.05 8.66
C LEU A 149 -9.30 -13.04 7.71
N ALA A 150 -10.48 -12.75 8.24
CA ALA A 150 -11.65 -12.41 7.43
C ALA A 150 -11.43 -11.10 6.67
N HIS A 151 -12.16 -10.88 5.57
CA HIS A 151 -12.06 -9.66 4.75
C HIS A 151 -10.65 -9.32 4.24
N SER A 152 -9.80 -10.33 4.04
CA SER A 152 -8.40 -10.15 3.62
C SER A 152 -8.17 -10.31 2.11
N THR A 153 -9.20 -10.68 1.34
CA THR A 153 -9.07 -10.96 -0.10
C THR A 153 -9.47 -9.75 -0.94
N PHE A 154 -8.49 -9.09 -1.55
CA PHE A 154 -8.70 -7.97 -2.48
C PHE A 154 -8.37 -8.38 -3.90
N GLY A 155 -8.95 -7.69 -4.88
CA GLY A 155 -8.63 -7.91 -6.28
C GLY A 155 -7.19 -7.55 -6.66
N GLY A 156 -6.74 -8.06 -7.79
CA GLY A 156 -5.48 -7.71 -8.45
C GLY A 156 -5.71 -7.30 -9.90
N GLU A 157 -4.63 -7.24 -10.69
CA GLU A 157 -4.66 -6.84 -12.09
C GLU A 157 -5.45 -7.80 -12.98
N PHE A 158 -5.51 -9.09 -12.63
CA PHE A 158 -6.26 -10.10 -13.38
C PHE A 158 -7.69 -10.24 -12.87
N ILE A 159 -7.87 -10.31 -11.55
CA ILE A 159 -9.20 -10.39 -10.92
C ILE A 159 -9.47 -9.09 -10.18
N THR A 160 -10.21 -8.17 -10.82
CA THR A 160 -10.60 -6.91 -10.18
C THR A 160 -11.74 -7.12 -9.19
N GLU A 161 -11.75 -6.36 -8.10
CA GLU A 161 -12.84 -6.40 -7.13
C GLU A 161 -14.18 -5.99 -7.74
N CYS A 162 -15.26 -6.60 -7.27
CA CYS A 162 -16.63 -6.44 -7.75
C CYS A 162 -16.86 -6.75 -9.24
N LYS A 163 -15.89 -7.35 -9.94
CA LYS A 163 -16.03 -7.84 -11.31
C LYS A 163 -15.99 -9.35 -11.32
N GLY A 164 -17.15 -9.97 -11.56
CA GLY A 164 -17.26 -11.42 -11.67
C GLY A 164 -16.49 -11.94 -12.89
N ILE A 165 -15.88 -13.11 -12.75
CA ILE A 165 -15.15 -13.78 -13.83
C ILE A 165 -15.60 -15.23 -13.93
N LYS A 166 -15.86 -15.70 -15.16
CA LYS A 166 -16.20 -17.09 -15.42
C LYS A 166 -14.93 -17.93 -15.53
N ILE A 167 -14.85 -19.01 -14.75
CA ILE A 167 -13.72 -19.93 -14.79
C ILE A 167 -13.88 -20.88 -15.98
N PRO A 168 -12.89 -20.99 -16.89
CA PRO A 168 -12.93 -21.96 -17.99
C PRO A 168 -13.05 -23.42 -17.52
N GLU A 169 -13.61 -24.28 -18.37
CA GLU A 169 -13.87 -25.71 -18.06
C GLU A 169 -12.60 -26.55 -17.78
N ASP A 170 -11.42 -26.07 -18.16
CA ASP A 170 -10.13 -26.73 -17.98
C ASP A 170 -9.24 -26.05 -16.94
N SER A 171 -9.79 -25.10 -16.18
CA SER A 171 -9.01 -24.15 -15.40
C SER A 171 -9.53 -23.98 -13.97
N TYR A 172 -8.67 -23.51 -13.09
CA TYR A 172 -8.93 -23.25 -11.69
C TYR A 172 -8.48 -21.83 -11.31
N ILE A 173 -9.10 -21.30 -10.26
CA ILE A 173 -8.56 -20.15 -9.52
C ILE A 173 -7.92 -20.68 -8.26
N VAL A 174 -6.64 -20.35 -8.07
CA VAL A 174 -5.87 -20.76 -6.89
C VAL A 174 -5.36 -19.54 -6.15
N LEU A 175 -5.50 -19.53 -4.82
CA LEU A 175 -5.11 -18.40 -3.98
C LEU A 175 -4.28 -18.88 -2.79
N GLY A 176 -3.43 -18.00 -2.25
CA GLY A 176 -2.70 -18.27 -1.02
C GLY A 176 -3.60 -18.06 0.20
N ASP A 177 -3.34 -18.80 1.28
CA ASP A 177 -4.06 -18.65 2.54
C ASP A 177 -3.74 -17.30 3.23
N ASN A 178 -2.52 -16.79 2.99
CA ASN A 178 -2.10 -15.44 3.34
C ASN A 178 -2.36 -14.50 2.15
N ARG A 179 -3.61 -14.06 2.01
CA ARG A 179 -4.10 -13.29 0.85
C ARG A 179 -3.24 -12.09 0.50
N LYS A 180 -2.71 -11.36 1.48
CA LYS A 180 -1.97 -10.13 1.21
C LYS A 180 -0.53 -10.37 0.77
N GLY A 181 0.10 -11.43 1.28
CA GLY A 181 1.47 -11.82 0.93
C GLY A 181 1.53 -12.95 -0.10
N SER A 182 0.59 -12.97 -1.06
CA SER A 182 0.46 -14.08 -2.02
C SER A 182 0.39 -13.57 -3.45
N SER A 183 1.41 -13.93 -4.24
CA SER A 183 1.34 -13.89 -5.70
C SER A 183 0.53 -15.09 -6.18
N ASP A 184 -0.70 -14.86 -6.63
CA ASP A 184 -1.67 -15.91 -6.99
C ASP A 184 -2.59 -15.51 -8.16
N SER A 185 -3.68 -16.26 -8.39
CA SER A 185 -4.57 -16.07 -9.54
C SER A 185 -5.17 -14.68 -9.68
N ARG A 186 -5.20 -13.86 -8.61
CA ARG A 186 -5.65 -12.46 -8.70
C ARG A 186 -4.72 -11.59 -9.53
N HIS A 187 -3.46 -12.02 -9.61
CA HIS A 187 -2.36 -11.29 -10.20
C HIS A 187 -1.88 -11.99 -11.48
N GLY A 188 -0.58 -11.89 -11.78
CA GLY A 188 0.02 -12.38 -13.02
C GLY A 188 -0.04 -13.89 -13.25
N ILE A 189 -0.50 -14.70 -12.28
CA ILE A 189 -0.74 -16.14 -12.50
C ILE A 189 -2.01 -16.36 -13.32
N GLY A 190 -3.08 -15.61 -13.04
CA GLY A 190 -4.37 -15.81 -13.65
C GLY A 190 -4.94 -17.22 -13.42
N PHE A 191 -5.65 -17.75 -14.43
CA PHE A 191 -6.17 -19.11 -14.40
C PHE A 191 -5.05 -20.15 -14.42
N VAL A 192 -5.15 -21.15 -13.55
CA VAL A 192 -4.27 -22.32 -13.57
C VAL A 192 -4.96 -23.46 -14.28
N LYS A 193 -4.38 -23.94 -15.38
CA LYS A 193 -4.96 -25.05 -16.12
C LYS A 193 -4.77 -26.36 -15.37
N ALA A 194 -5.71 -27.28 -15.56
CA ALA A 194 -5.62 -28.64 -14.99
C ALA A 194 -4.33 -29.37 -15.40
N GLU A 195 -3.80 -29.09 -16.60
CA GLU A 195 -2.58 -29.70 -17.12
C GLU A 195 -1.29 -29.19 -16.45
N ASP A 196 -1.32 -28.00 -15.85
CA ASP A 196 -0.17 -27.39 -15.17
C ASP A 196 -0.02 -27.87 -13.72
N ILE A 197 -1.03 -28.57 -13.18
CA ILE A 197 -1.04 -29.09 -11.81
C ILE A 197 -0.34 -30.44 -11.78
N ASP A 198 0.67 -30.57 -10.93
CA ASP A 198 1.50 -31.79 -10.84
C ASP A 198 1.28 -32.58 -9.55
N HIS A 199 0.82 -31.94 -8.46
CA HIS A 199 0.54 -32.61 -7.19
C HIS A 199 -0.60 -31.95 -6.43
N VAL A 200 -1.23 -32.72 -5.53
CA VAL A 200 -2.35 -32.28 -4.70
C VAL A 200 -2.25 -32.83 -3.27
N VAL A 201 -2.68 -32.03 -2.30
CA VAL A 201 -3.07 -32.46 -0.95
C VAL A 201 -4.58 -32.30 -0.84
N PRO A 202 -5.33 -33.41 -0.97
CA PRO A 202 -6.78 -33.42 -0.87
C PRO A 202 -7.28 -32.78 0.43
N ILE A 203 -8.35 -31.98 0.38
CA ILE A 203 -8.89 -31.23 1.52
C ILE A 203 -9.29 -32.14 2.70
N ASN A 204 -9.72 -33.36 2.43
CA ASN A 204 -10.02 -34.37 3.44
C ASN A 204 -8.77 -34.89 4.17
N GLU A 205 -7.61 -34.88 3.50
CA GLU A 205 -6.32 -35.31 4.08
C GLU A 205 -5.62 -34.19 4.87
N GLN A 206 -6.06 -32.94 4.70
CA GLN A 206 -5.57 -31.80 5.48
C GLN A 206 -6.04 -31.85 6.94
N LYS A 207 -7.16 -32.54 7.22
CA LYS A 207 -7.77 -32.62 8.55
C LYS A 207 -6.85 -33.27 9.58
N GLY A 208 -6.78 -32.69 10.78
CA GLY A 208 -5.91 -33.11 11.89
C GLY A 208 -4.42 -32.74 11.74
N SER A 209 -4.01 -32.21 10.58
CA SER A 209 -2.61 -31.86 10.31
C SER A 209 -2.43 -30.40 9.92
N LEU A 210 -3.08 -29.97 8.85
CA LEU A 210 -2.98 -28.65 8.23
C LEU A 210 -4.16 -27.73 8.56
N ASP A 211 -5.19 -28.24 9.26
CA ASP A 211 -6.37 -27.48 9.69
C ASP A 211 -6.27 -26.93 11.12
N LYS A 212 -5.13 -27.14 11.81
CA LYS A 212 -4.97 -26.77 13.23
C LYS A 212 -5.12 -25.27 13.50
N ASN A 213 -4.75 -24.44 12.53
CA ASN A 213 -4.81 -22.99 12.63
C ASN A 213 -6.03 -22.40 11.92
N TRP A 214 -7.01 -23.23 11.54
CA TRP A 214 -8.21 -22.74 10.90
C TRP A 214 -9.02 -21.88 11.85
N ARG A 215 -9.35 -20.67 11.42
CA ARG A 215 -10.11 -19.70 12.20
C ARG A 215 -11.60 -20.03 12.18
N ASN A 216 -12.31 -19.55 13.19
CA ASN A 216 -13.77 -19.57 13.20
C ASN A 216 -14.32 -18.57 12.16
N THR A 217 -15.14 -19.04 11.25
CA THR A 217 -15.74 -18.24 10.16
C THR A 217 -17.19 -17.82 10.44
N SER A 218 -17.75 -18.15 11.62
CA SER A 218 -19.18 -17.94 11.93
C SER A 218 -19.60 -16.47 11.90
N LEU A 219 -18.63 -15.55 12.01
CA LEU A 219 -18.86 -14.12 12.04
C LEU A 219 -18.33 -13.40 10.79
N ASP A 220 -17.85 -14.10 9.76
CA ASP A 220 -17.21 -13.48 8.59
C ASP A 220 -18.11 -12.56 7.78
N LEU A 221 -19.43 -12.71 7.90
CA LEU A 221 -20.41 -11.86 7.23
C LEU A 221 -20.91 -10.70 8.13
N SER A 222 -20.36 -10.58 9.33
CA SER A 222 -20.79 -9.58 10.32
C SER A 222 -19.84 -8.39 10.34
N GLU A 223 -20.35 -7.22 10.73
CA GLU A 223 -19.51 -6.01 10.82
C GLU A 223 -18.37 -6.12 11.85
N VAL A 224 -18.47 -7.04 12.82
CA VAL A 224 -17.42 -7.22 13.84
C VAL A 224 -16.18 -7.95 13.32
N SER A 225 -16.26 -8.65 12.17
CA SER A 225 -15.10 -9.29 11.53
C SER A 225 -14.33 -8.37 10.60
N LYS A 226 -14.86 -7.17 10.31
CA LYS A 226 -14.16 -6.21 9.45
C LYS A 226 -12.86 -5.75 10.09
N ILE A 227 -11.78 -5.86 9.31
CA ILE A 227 -10.46 -5.41 9.71
C ILE A 227 -10.46 -3.88 9.82
N ARG A 228 -9.91 -3.36 10.92
CA ARG A 228 -9.71 -1.93 11.15
C ARG A 228 -8.25 -1.66 11.49
N LEU A 229 -7.71 -0.61 10.91
CA LEU A 229 -6.35 -0.17 11.19
C LEU A 229 -6.30 0.51 12.56
N ASP A 230 -5.41 0.04 13.43
CA ASP A 230 -4.95 0.80 14.59
C ASP A 230 -3.75 1.65 14.17
N GLY A 231 -3.99 2.94 13.94
CA GLY A 231 -2.96 3.87 13.48
C GLY A 231 -1.81 4.10 14.47
N LYS A 232 -2.07 3.98 15.77
CA LYS A 232 -1.03 4.10 16.79
C LYS A 232 -0.17 2.85 16.82
N LYS A 233 -0.79 1.66 16.75
CA LYS A 233 -0.06 0.41 16.64
C LYS A 233 0.81 0.36 15.38
N PHE A 234 0.28 0.85 14.26
CA PHE A 234 1.05 0.97 13.03
C PHE A 234 2.28 1.89 13.20
N LEU A 235 2.11 3.07 13.81
CA LEU A 235 3.22 3.97 14.10
C LEU A 235 4.29 3.31 15.00
N GLU A 236 3.89 2.55 16.03
CA GLU A 236 4.83 1.80 16.87
C GLU A 236 5.68 0.82 16.03
N LEU A 237 5.04 0.03 15.17
CA LEU A 237 5.73 -0.92 14.30
C LEU A 237 6.65 -0.21 13.31
N LEU A 238 6.20 0.91 12.72
CA LEU A 238 6.99 1.70 11.80
C LEU A 238 8.23 2.29 12.47
N ASN A 239 8.10 2.79 13.70
CA ASN A 239 9.23 3.31 14.48
C ASN A 239 10.25 2.21 14.83
N VAL A 240 9.81 0.99 15.15
CA VAL A 240 10.72 -0.16 15.33
C VAL A 240 11.54 -0.40 14.06
N GLU A 241 10.92 -0.35 12.88
CA GLU A 241 11.64 -0.50 11.61
C GLU A 241 12.57 0.68 11.30
N ARG A 242 12.18 1.91 11.64
CA ARG A 242 13.04 3.09 11.50
C ARG A 242 14.28 3.01 12.39
N GLU A 243 14.13 2.60 13.64
CA GLU A 243 15.25 2.41 14.58
C GLU A 243 16.24 1.37 14.07
N LYS A 244 15.75 0.23 13.55
CA LYS A 244 16.60 -0.80 12.93
C LYS A 244 17.43 -0.27 11.76
N ASN A 245 16.92 0.75 11.06
CA ASN A 245 17.59 1.39 9.93
C ASN A 245 18.34 2.68 10.32
N GLY A 246 18.46 2.99 11.62
CA GLY A 246 19.23 4.13 12.12
C GLY A 246 18.52 5.49 11.99
N PHE A 247 17.21 5.51 11.77
CA PHE A 247 16.41 6.74 11.68
C PHE A 247 15.70 7.07 12.99
N SER A 248 15.39 8.35 13.19
CA SER A 248 14.64 8.85 14.35
C SER A 248 13.17 8.39 14.31
N ASN A 249 12.55 8.31 15.49
CA ASN A 249 11.12 7.98 15.59
C ASN A 249 10.24 9.13 15.11
N LEU A 250 9.22 8.77 14.34
CA LEU A 250 8.12 9.65 13.96
C LEU A 250 7.22 9.93 15.17
N LYS A 251 6.72 11.16 15.24
CA LYS A 251 5.75 11.61 16.24
C LYS A 251 4.36 11.64 15.63
N TYR A 252 3.37 11.20 16.38
CA TYR A 252 1.98 11.28 15.93
C TYR A 252 1.50 12.74 15.97
N ASP A 253 0.96 13.24 14.86
CA ASP A 253 0.37 14.57 14.75
C ASP A 253 -1.09 14.49 14.28
N THR A 254 -2.01 14.99 15.10
CA THR A 254 -3.46 14.93 14.84
C THR A 254 -3.88 15.80 13.64
N ARG A 255 -3.08 16.80 13.26
CA ARG A 255 -3.30 17.61 12.05
C ARG A 255 -3.00 16.80 10.80
N LEU A 256 -1.97 15.95 10.84
CA LEU A 256 -1.68 14.99 9.76
C LEU A 256 -2.76 13.91 9.66
N GLU A 257 -3.30 13.41 10.78
CA GLU A 257 -4.47 12.52 10.77
C GLU A 257 -5.69 13.20 10.14
N THR A 258 -5.96 14.46 10.50
CA THR A 258 -7.05 15.25 9.91
C THR A 258 -6.85 15.44 8.40
N SER A 259 -5.62 15.76 7.98
CA SER A 259 -5.23 15.90 6.57
C SER A 259 -5.44 14.58 5.82
N ALA A 260 -4.97 13.46 6.40
CA ALA A 260 -5.12 12.13 5.84
C ALA A 260 -6.60 11.76 5.68
N SER A 261 -7.43 12.09 6.67
CA SER A 261 -8.88 11.83 6.62
C SER A 261 -9.56 12.59 5.47
N LYS A 262 -9.21 13.87 5.28
CA LYS A 262 -9.75 14.67 4.17
C LYS A 262 -9.30 14.13 2.81
N ARG A 263 -8.06 13.66 2.70
CA ARG A 263 -7.55 13.01 1.49
C ARG A 263 -8.26 11.68 1.21
N ALA A 264 -8.39 10.81 2.21
CA ALA A 264 -9.08 9.52 2.08
C ALA A 264 -10.53 9.70 1.57
N PHE A 265 -11.26 10.67 2.12
CA PHE A 265 -12.61 11.01 1.68
C PHE A 265 -12.65 11.45 0.20
N ASN A 266 -11.73 12.31 -0.23
CA ASN A 266 -11.69 12.78 -1.61
C ASN A 266 -11.24 11.69 -2.60
N ILE A 267 -10.27 10.85 -2.22
CA ILE A 267 -9.85 9.69 -3.03
C ILE A 267 -11.05 8.79 -3.29
N LEU A 268 -11.83 8.45 -2.26
CA LEU A 268 -13.05 7.65 -2.40
C LEU A 268 -14.08 8.31 -3.31
N LYS A 269 -14.40 9.57 -3.04
CA LYS A 269 -15.46 10.29 -3.75
C LYS A 269 -15.19 10.44 -5.25
N TYR A 270 -13.93 10.62 -5.63
CA TYR A 270 -13.54 10.94 -7.01
C TYR A 270 -12.78 9.80 -7.70
N ASN A 271 -12.52 8.69 -7.01
CA ASN A 271 -11.61 7.62 -7.46
C ASN A 271 -10.28 8.21 -7.97
N ASP A 272 -9.62 9.01 -7.12
CA ASP A 272 -8.48 9.87 -7.47
C ASP A 272 -7.31 9.69 -6.51
N PHE A 273 -6.51 8.64 -6.75
CA PHE A 273 -5.31 8.32 -5.98
C PHE A 273 -4.09 9.18 -6.35
N SER A 274 -4.20 10.03 -7.38
CA SER A 274 -3.09 10.86 -7.85
C SER A 274 -2.75 11.95 -6.84
N SER A 275 -1.45 12.19 -6.65
CA SER A 275 -0.91 13.30 -5.86
C SER A 275 -1.28 14.67 -6.45
N GLU A 276 -1.36 14.74 -7.78
CA GLU A 276 -1.75 15.93 -8.53
C GLU A 276 -3.26 16.20 -8.44
N ALA A 277 -4.03 15.24 -7.93
CA ALA A 277 -5.48 15.33 -7.75
C ALA A 277 -6.21 15.74 -9.05
N VAL A 278 -5.89 15.07 -10.17
CA VAL A 278 -6.36 15.45 -11.51
C VAL A 278 -7.88 15.47 -11.61
N LYS A 279 -8.58 14.62 -10.87
CA LYS A 279 -10.06 14.54 -10.91
C LYS A 279 -10.72 15.39 -9.83
N SER A 280 -10.16 15.39 -8.63
CA SER A 280 -10.74 16.04 -7.44
C SER A 280 -10.32 17.50 -7.28
N GLY A 281 -9.16 17.89 -7.80
CA GLY A 281 -8.49 19.16 -7.49
C GLY A 281 -8.02 19.27 -6.03
N TYR A 282 -8.23 18.23 -5.21
CA TYR A 282 -7.97 18.25 -3.78
C TYR A 282 -6.62 17.61 -3.45
N THR A 283 -5.56 18.38 -3.63
CA THR A 283 -4.17 17.93 -3.46
C THR A 283 -3.79 17.69 -2.00
N LEU A 284 -2.67 16.98 -1.78
CA LEU A 284 -2.03 16.87 -0.46
C LEU A 284 -1.78 18.25 0.17
N LYS A 285 -1.34 19.24 -0.64
CA LYS A 285 -1.07 20.60 -0.18
C LYS A 285 -2.30 21.25 0.44
N THR A 286 -3.43 21.10 -0.25
CA THR A 286 -4.72 21.63 0.20
C THR A 286 -5.12 20.99 1.52
N ALA A 287 -5.00 19.66 1.62
CA ALA A 287 -5.33 18.92 2.84
C ALA A 287 -4.47 19.33 4.04
N MET A 288 -3.16 19.49 3.84
CA MET A 288 -2.22 19.93 4.88
C MET A 288 -2.56 21.35 5.36
N SER A 289 -2.73 22.28 4.42
CA SER A 289 -3.06 23.69 4.71
C SER A 289 -4.37 23.84 5.47
N GLU A 290 -5.45 23.17 5.02
CA GLU A 290 -6.75 23.24 5.70
C GLU A 290 -6.76 22.51 7.05
N SER A 291 -5.75 21.71 7.35
CA SER A 291 -5.60 21.02 8.64
C SER A 291 -4.66 21.77 9.59
N GLY A 292 -4.14 22.94 9.18
CA GLY A 292 -3.21 23.75 9.97
C GLY A 292 -1.84 23.10 10.15
N TYR A 293 -1.46 22.19 9.24
CA TYR A 293 -0.15 21.56 9.22
C TYR A 293 0.78 22.33 8.28
N GLU A 294 1.80 22.96 8.84
CA GLU A 294 2.72 23.85 8.14
C GLU A 294 4.14 23.26 8.21
N ASN A 295 4.50 22.49 7.18
CA ASN A 295 5.86 21.97 6.99
C ASN A 295 6.20 21.98 5.49
N VAL A 296 7.49 22.02 5.17
CA VAL A 296 7.94 22.11 3.78
C VAL A 296 8.21 20.78 3.12
N LEU A 297 8.50 19.75 3.92
CA LEU A 297 8.58 18.38 3.44
C LEU A 297 7.35 17.62 3.88
N TRP A 298 6.68 17.00 2.93
CA TRP A 298 5.43 16.28 3.14
C TRP A 298 5.42 15.06 2.23
N GLY A 299 4.79 14.00 2.71
CA GLY A 299 4.70 12.73 2.03
C GLY A 299 3.30 12.14 2.18
N GLU A 300 2.83 11.43 1.16
CA GLU A 300 1.56 10.72 1.18
C GLU A 300 1.74 9.30 0.64
N VAL A 301 1.15 8.32 1.33
CA VAL A 301 0.96 6.96 0.82
C VAL A 301 -0.51 6.62 0.93
N PRO A 302 -1.27 6.66 -0.18
CA PRO A 302 -2.63 6.16 -0.21
C PRO A 302 -2.61 4.64 -0.45
N VAL A 303 -3.39 3.90 0.31
CA VAL A 303 -3.52 2.44 0.23
C VAL A 303 -4.99 2.07 0.15
N GLN A 304 -5.35 1.20 -0.79
CA GLN A 304 -6.70 0.65 -0.89
C GLN A 304 -6.76 -0.73 -0.21
N GLY A 305 -7.80 -0.94 0.59
CA GLY A 305 -8.10 -2.21 1.26
C GLY A 305 -8.18 -2.09 2.78
N TYR A 306 -8.56 -3.19 3.43
CA TYR A 306 -8.66 -3.29 4.89
C TYR A 306 -7.40 -3.92 5.45
N TYR A 307 -6.69 -3.26 6.38
CA TYR A 307 -5.44 -3.76 6.95
C TYR A 307 -5.38 -3.66 8.47
N GLN A 308 -4.85 -4.70 9.12
CA GLN A 308 -4.27 -4.56 10.45
C GLN A 308 -2.91 -3.86 10.35
N ALA A 309 -2.40 -3.35 11.48
CA ALA A 309 -1.14 -2.63 11.52
C ALA A 309 0.04 -3.48 11.01
N GLU A 310 0.10 -4.74 11.43
CA GLU A 310 1.12 -5.71 11.04
C GLU A 310 1.05 -6.04 9.55
N GLU A 311 -0.15 -6.17 8.98
CA GLU A 311 -0.31 -6.46 7.56
C GLU A 311 0.02 -5.25 6.69
N LEU A 312 -0.32 -4.04 7.13
CA LEU A 312 -0.02 -2.82 6.40
C LEU A 312 1.50 -2.58 6.35
N ILE A 313 2.21 -2.80 7.45
CA ILE A 313 3.68 -2.64 7.45
C ILE A 313 4.35 -3.72 6.59
N GLU A 314 3.92 -4.99 6.66
CA GLU A 314 4.40 -6.06 5.79
C GLU A 314 4.19 -5.69 4.31
N ASN A 315 2.98 -5.23 3.95
CA ASN A 315 2.65 -4.84 2.57
C ASN A 315 3.50 -3.66 2.07
N LEU A 316 3.73 -2.63 2.89
CA LEU A 316 4.56 -1.49 2.51
C LEU A 316 6.04 -1.88 2.38
N PHE A 317 6.50 -2.87 3.13
CA PHE A 317 7.91 -3.30 3.14
C PHE A 317 8.23 -4.32 2.06
N GLU A 318 7.23 -4.99 1.51
CA GLU A 318 7.36 -5.89 0.36
C GLU A 318 7.91 -5.16 -0.88
N PHE A 319 7.56 -3.89 -1.05
CA PHE A 319 8.02 -3.08 -2.19
C PHE A 319 9.19 -2.16 -1.78
N PRO A 320 10.38 -2.28 -2.41
CA PRO A 320 11.58 -1.52 -2.03
C PRO A 320 11.40 0.01 -2.01
N GLU A 321 10.66 0.56 -2.98
CA GLU A 321 10.40 2.00 -3.05
C GLU A 321 9.50 2.48 -1.92
N SER A 322 8.41 1.74 -1.65
CA SER A 322 7.50 2.02 -0.52
C SER A 322 8.25 1.94 0.80
N LYS A 323 9.05 0.88 1.01
CA LYS A 323 9.90 0.70 2.20
C LYS A 323 10.81 1.91 2.40
N LYS A 324 11.58 2.29 1.37
CA LYS A 324 12.52 3.41 1.42
C LYS A 324 11.82 4.73 1.76
N PHE A 325 10.62 4.94 1.22
CA PHE A 325 9.84 6.14 1.47
C PHE A 325 9.35 6.23 2.92
N VAL A 326 8.70 5.19 3.45
CA VAL A 326 8.06 5.25 4.78
C VAL A 326 9.07 5.29 5.93
N ILE A 327 10.30 4.79 5.71
CA ILE A 327 11.38 4.90 6.69
C ILE A 327 12.25 6.14 6.51
N ASN A 328 11.98 7.02 5.53
CA ASN A 328 12.85 8.16 5.22
C ASN A 328 13.08 9.03 6.48
N GLY A 329 14.36 9.22 6.82
CA GLY A 329 14.81 9.99 7.97
C GLY A 329 14.50 11.50 7.91
N ASP A 330 14.13 12.02 6.74
CA ASP A 330 13.75 13.43 6.59
C ASP A 330 12.39 13.76 7.21
N PHE A 331 11.59 12.74 7.55
CA PHE A 331 10.29 12.91 8.20
C PHE A 331 10.41 12.81 9.72
N ASP A 332 9.69 13.70 10.41
CA ASP A 332 9.63 13.82 11.87
C ASP A 332 8.24 13.49 12.43
N ASP A 333 7.20 13.76 11.66
CA ASP A 333 5.81 13.68 12.08
C ASP A 333 5.02 12.74 11.17
N PHE A 334 3.99 12.13 11.73
CA PHE A 334 3.16 11.12 11.08
C PHE A 334 1.69 11.27 11.46
N GLY A 335 0.80 11.02 10.51
CA GLY A 335 -0.63 10.86 10.74
C GLY A 335 -1.22 9.84 9.79
N VAL A 336 -2.29 9.18 10.22
CA VAL A 336 -2.96 8.16 9.41
C VAL A 336 -4.45 8.20 9.66
N ALA A 337 -5.22 8.05 8.58
CA ALA A 337 -6.67 7.88 8.65
C ALA A 337 -7.13 6.79 7.68
N SER A 338 -8.22 6.14 8.01
CA SER A 338 -8.90 5.18 7.16
C SER A 338 -10.36 5.59 6.96
N PHE A 339 -10.87 5.52 5.73
CA PHE A 339 -12.26 5.83 5.41
C PHE A 339 -12.88 4.68 4.62
N GLU A 340 -14.05 4.21 5.04
CA GLU A 340 -14.82 3.18 4.32
C GLU A 340 -15.83 3.84 3.38
N GLY A 341 -15.98 3.29 2.19
CA GLY A 341 -16.93 3.79 1.20
C GLY A 341 -17.03 2.85 0.02
N GLU A 342 -17.34 3.39 -1.14
CA GLU A 342 -17.44 2.64 -2.38
C GLU A 342 -16.67 3.35 -3.50
N ILE A 343 -15.97 2.57 -4.32
CA ILE A 343 -15.40 3.03 -5.59
C ILE A 343 -16.15 2.30 -6.70
N GLU A 344 -16.81 3.07 -7.59
CA GLU A 344 -17.59 2.51 -8.70
C GLU A 344 -18.67 1.49 -8.25
N GLY A 345 -19.26 1.70 -7.06
CA GLY A 345 -20.25 0.81 -6.45
C GLY A 345 -19.66 -0.43 -5.77
N CYS A 346 -18.33 -0.53 -5.68
CA CYS A 346 -17.63 -1.59 -4.99
C CYS A 346 -17.19 -1.15 -3.59
N PRO A 347 -17.65 -1.82 -2.51
CA PRO A 347 -17.24 -1.48 -1.15
C PRO A 347 -15.74 -1.64 -0.94
N THR A 348 -15.10 -0.65 -0.35
CA THR A 348 -13.67 -0.64 -0.06
C THR A 348 -13.34 0.30 1.11
N GLN A 349 -12.10 0.22 1.59
CA GLN A 349 -11.51 1.19 2.50
C GLN A 349 -10.31 1.87 1.83
N ILE A 350 -10.13 3.17 2.09
CA ILE A 350 -8.92 3.92 1.75
C ILE A 350 -8.22 4.30 3.03
N ILE A 351 -6.96 3.91 3.13
CA ILE A 351 -6.03 4.29 4.19
C ILE A 351 -5.08 5.32 3.60
N VAL A 352 -4.86 6.43 4.30
CA VAL A 352 -3.91 7.46 3.88
C VAL A 352 -2.90 7.66 4.99
N LEU A 353 -1.62 7.46 4.68
CA LEU A 353 -0.48 7.77 5.55
C LEU A 353 0.08 9.12 5.13
N HIS A 354 0.11 10.08 6.04
CA HIS A 354 0.76 11.37 5.83
C HIS A 354 2.00 11.47 6.69
N PHE A 355 3.06 11.96 6.05
CA PHE A 355 4.34 12.22 6.67
C PHE A 355 4.63 13.71 6.56
N GLY A 356 5.30 14.27 7.56
CA GLY A 356 5.85 15.60 7.44
C GLY A 356 7.22 15.69 8.07
N GLY A 357 8.04 16.57 7.50
CA GLY A 357 9.40 16.83 7.95
C GLY A 357 9.66 18.32 7.99
N TYR A 358 10.53 18.73 8.90
CA TYR A 358 10.95 20.11 9.02
C TYR A 358 12.32 20.30 8.36
N VAL A 359 12.35 20.94 7.19
CA VAL A 359 13.59 21.49 6.63
C VAL A 359 13.65 22.96 7.03
N PRO A 360 14.59 23.38 7.90
CA PRO A 360 14.74 24.79 8.24
C PRO A 360 15.03 25.63 6.98
N PRO A 361 14.38 26.79 6.79
CA PRO A 361 14.72 27.69 5.70
C PRO A 361 16.12 28.29 5.88
N GLU A 362 16.81 28.49 4.76
CA GLU A 362 17.99 29.35 4.69
C GLU A 362 17.62 30.71 4.12
N TYR A 363 17.79 31.75 4.93
CA TYR A 363 17.61 33.14 4.51
C TYR A 363 18.97 33.76 4.21
N GLY A 364 19.09 34.44 3.06
CA GLY A 364 20.29 35.20 2.71
C GLY A 364 20.60 36.25 3.77
N LYS A 365 21.88 36.39 4.13
CA LYS A 365 22.32 37.36 5.14
C LYS A 365 21.92 38.79 4.75
N ASP A 366 22.03 39.12 3.48
CA ASP A 366 21.60 40.39 2.89
C ASP A 366 20.11 40.67 3.08
N VAL A 367 19.26 39.64 2.93
CA VAL A 367 17.83 39.74 3.19
C VAL A 367 17.57 40.04 4.67
N ILE A 368 18.19 39.29 5.58
CA ILE A 368 18.05 39.51 7.03
C ILE A 368 18.51 40.92 7.41
N ASP A 369 19.66 41.36 6.90
CA ASP A 369 20.23 42.67 7.19
C ASP A 369 19.33 43.81 6.67
N SER A 370 18.70 43.65 5.50
CA SER A 370 17.72 44.60 4.96
C SER A 370 16.50 44.76 5.87
N TRP A 371 15.92 43.66 6.35
CA TRP A 371 14.78 43.69 7.29
C TRP A 371 15.18 44.28 8.65
N LYS A 372 16.41 44.04 9.12
CA LYS A 372 16.95 44.68 10.33
C LYS A 372 17.11 46.18 10.17
N GLN A 373 17.56 46.65 9.01
CA GLN A 373 17.66 48.08 8.72
C GLN A 373 16.27 48.73 8.71
N LEU A 374 15.28 48.09 8.10
CA LEU A 374 13.89 48.55 8.16
C LEU A 374 13.38 48.63 9.61
N LEU A 375 13.65 47.60 10.43
CA LEU A 375 13.27 47.59 11.84
C LEU A 375 13.91 48.75 12.61
N ALA A 376 15.21 48.97 12.42
CA ALA A 376 15.96 50.03 13.06
C ALA A 376 15.41 51.41 12.66
N GLY A 377 15.17 51.63 11.35
CA GLY A 377 14.62 52.89 10.86
C GLY A 377 13.23 53.20 11.43
N LEU A 378 12.34 52.21 11.51
CA LEU A 378 11.01 52.38 12.13
C LEU A 378 11.12 52.68 13.63
N GLN A 379 12.05 52.05 14.33
CA GLN A 379 12.30 52.30 15.75
C GLN A 379 12.91 53.67 16.02
N ASP A 380 13.76 54.16 15.12
CA ASP A 380 14.45 55.45 15.21
C ASP A 380 13.49 56.64 15.03
N ILE A 381 12.58 56.57 14.05
CA ILE A 381 11.63 57.66 13.80
C ILE A 381 10.49 57.72 14.82
N ARG A 382 10.16 56.59 15.47
CA ARG A 382 8.98 56.46 16.33
C ARG A 382 8.93 57.47 17.49
N PRO A 383 10.00 57.70 18.28
CA PRO A 383 9.96 58.66 19.39
C PRO A 383 9.62 60.08 18.94
N GLY A 384 10.16 60.53 17.81
CA GLY A 384 9.88 61.87 17.29
C GLY A 384 8.40 62.09 16.98
N TRP A 385 7.74 61.08 16.40
CA TRP A 385 6.28 61.13 16.16
C TRP A 385 5.46 61.13 17.45
N ILE A 386 5.92 60.43 18.48
CA ILE A 386 5.27 60.42 19.80
C ILE A 386 5.41 61.78 20.48
N GLU A 387 6.59 62.40 20.40
CA GLU A 387 6.88 63.72 20.99
C GLU A 387 5.97 64.82 20.43
N LEU A 388 5.52 64.72 19.17
CA LEU A 388 4.55 65.67 18.60
C LEU A 388 3.26 65.78 19.41
N LYS A 389 2.90 64.77 20.22
CA LYS A 389 1.73 64.79 21.11
C LYS A 389 1.86 65.78 22.26
N ASP A 390 3.08 66.17 22.61
CA ASP A 390 3.34 67.12 23.70
C ASP A 390 3.10 68.58 23.27
N TYR A 391 2.99 68.84 21.97
CA TYR A 391 2.63 70.15 21.41
C TYR A 391 1.12 70.27 21.25
N GLU A 392 0.39 70.60 22.33
CA GLU A 392 -1.07 70.49 22.41
C GLU A 392 -1.88 71.15 21.28
N GLU A 393 -1.46 72.33 20.81
CA GLU A 393 -2.15 73.05 19.73
C GLU A 393 -1.91 72.37 18.38
N PHE A 394 -0.65 72.12 18.05
CA PHE A 394 -0.25 71.42 16.82
C PHE A 394 -0.84 70.00 16.75
N TYR A 395 -0.73 69.24 17.83
CA TYR A 395 -1.29 67.89 17.89
C TYR A 395 -2.81 67.90 17.73
N ARG A 396 -3.53 68.88 18.29
CA ARG A 396 -4.99 68.96 18.14
C ARG A 396 -5.41 69.18 16.68
N GLU A 397 -4.67 70.02 15.95
CA GLU A 397 -4.93 70.31 14.54
C GLU A 397 -4.59 69.12 13.62
N HIS A 398 -3.54 68.36 13.95
CA HIS A 398 -3.04 67.25 13.14
C HIS A 398 -3.26 65.86 13.74
N LYS A 399 -4.12 65.75 14.76
CA LYS A 399 -4.29 64.56 15.61
C LYS A 399 -4.48 63.28 14.80
N LYS A 400 -5.39 63.33 13.82
CA LYS A 400 -5.74 62.17 13.00
C LYS A 400 -4.54 61.63 12.22
N ASP A 401 -3.73 62.53 11.65
CA ASP A 401 -2.60 62.14 10.80
C ASP A 401 -1.45 61.63 11.69
N ILE A 402 -1.15 62.31 12.80
CA ILE A 402 -0.11 61.91 13.76
C ILE A 402 -0.43 60.55 14.39
N ASP A 403 -1.67 60.33 14.83
CA ASP A 403 -2.06 59.04 15.41
C ASP A 403 -1.98 57.91 14.38
N ARG A 404 -2.39 58.16 13.14
CA ARG A 404 -2.31 57.16 12.06
C ARG A 404 -0.87 56.82 11.71
N VAL A 405 0.02 57.80 11.66
CA VAL A 405 1.46 57.57 11.47
C VAL A 405 2.02 56.67 12.57
N ILE A 406 1.73 56.98 13.84
CA ILE A 406 2.19 56.18 14.99
C ILE A 406 1.61 54.77 14.94
N GLU A 407 0.34 54.62 14.57
CA GLU A 407 -0.32 53.32 14.41
C GLU A 407 0.39 52.46 13.34
N ILE A 408 0.64 53.04 12.16
CA ILE A 408 1.35 52.35 11.07
C ILE A 408 2.77 51.96 11.50
N ILE A 409 3.52 52.89 12.11
CA ILE A 409 4.88 52.61 12.59
C ILE A 409 4.87 51.47 13.62
N ASN A 410 3.96 51.49 14.59
CA ASN A 410 3.85 50.42 15.60
C ASN A 410 3.53 49.07 14.94
N TYR A 411 2.52 49.03 14.07
CA TYR A 411 2.11 47.80 13.37
C TYR A 411 3.26 47.24 12.54
N ARG A 412 3.89 48.07 11.68
CA ARG A 412 5.05 47.66 10.87
C ARG A 412 6.20 47.18 11.75
N THR A 413 6.52 47.89 12.83
CA THR A 413 7.60 47.50 13.76
C THR A 413 7.38 46.12 14.35
N GLU A 414 6.18 45.81 14.84
CA GLU A 414 5.87 44.49 15.41
C GLU A 414 5.96 43.37 14.35
N ARG A 415 5.40 43.60 13.16
CA ARG A 415 5.43 42.63 12.06
C ARG A 415 6.84 42.37 11.54
N VAL A 416 7.61 43.44 11.32
CA VAL A 416 9.02 43.37 10.90
C VAL A 416 9.86 42.66 11.96
N ARG A 417 9.69 42.99 13.26
CA ARG A 417 10.42 42.32 14.34
C ARG A 417 10.15 40.82 14.36
N ARG A 418 8.89 40.42 14.21
CA ARG A 418 8.49 39.00 14.13
C ARG A 418 9.19 38.30 12.95
N ILE A 419 9.19 38.92 11.78
CA ILE A 419 9.82 38.38 10.56
C ILE A 419 11.34 38.25 10.75
N VAL A 420 12.03 39.28 11.26
CA VAL A 420 13.47 39.22 11.57
C VAL A 420 13.78 38.06 12.52
N ASN A 421 13.04 37.95 13.63
CA ASN A 421 13.26 36.90 14.62
C ASN A 421 13.08 35.49 14.01
N LYS A 422 12.04 35.29 13.18
CA LYS A 422 11.85 34.02 12.47
C LYS A 422 13.00 33.71 11.53
N MET A 423 13.45 34.68 10.74
CA MET A 423 14.55 34.45 9.79
C MET A 423 15.88 34.13 10.49
N GLU A 424 16.20 34.83 11.58
CA GLU A 424 17.43 34.57 12.35
C GLU A 424 17.44 33.19 13.02
N ASN A 425 16.26 32.65 13.35
CA ASN A 425 16.11 31.33 13.96
C ASN A 425 15.81 30.22 12.94
N HIS A 426 16.01 30.47 11.64
CA HIS A 426 15.69 29.50 10.58
C HIS A 426 14.26 28.95 10.74
N GLN A 427 13.29 29.85 10.85
CA GLN A 427 11.86 29.53 10.93
C GLN A 427 11.12 30.04 9.70
N TRP A 428 10.25 29.20 9.12
CA TRP A 428 9.43 29.59 7.98
C TRP A 428 8.50 30.77 8.30
N LEU A 429 8.37 31.68 7.34
CA LEU A 429 7.37 32.74 7.37
C LEU A 429 5.98 32.15 7.07
N ASP A 430 5.03 32.43 7.96
CA ASP A 430 3.65 31.91 7.84
C ASP A 430 2.79 32.77 6.92
N ASP A 431 1.56 32.35 6.66
CA ASP A 431 0.65 33.07 5.76
C ASP A 431 0.33 34.49 6.26
N SER A 432 0.37 34.73 7.58
CA SER A 432 0.21 36.08 8.10
C SER A 432 1.42 36.94 7.78
N ASP A 433 2.64 36.40 7.86
CA ASP A 433 3.87 37.10 7.47
C ASP A 433 3.86 37.45 5.98
N ARG A 434 3.48 36.50 5.13
CA ARG A 434 3.36 36.71 3.67
C ARG A 434 2.35 37.80 3.32
N ARG A 435 1.16 37.76 3.93
CA ARG A 435 0.16 38.84 3.75
C ARG A 435 0.70 40.20 4.15
N PHE A 436 1.42 40.29 5.27
CA PHE A 436 2.04 41.55 5.68
C PHE A 436 3.08 42.03 4.65
N ILE A 437 3.93 41.14 4.13
CA ILE A 437 4.91 41.48 3.09
C ILE A 437 4.22 42.07 1.85
N ASP A 438 3.11 41.48 1.41
CA ASP A 438 2.33 41.97 0.27
C ASP A 438 1.67 43.34 0.54
N GLU A 439 1.34 43.62 1.80
CA GLU A 439 0.68 44.87 2.23
C GLU A 439 1.67 46.00 2.61
N ASP A 440 2.92 45.69 2.97
CA ASP A 440 3.87 46.64 3.55
C ASP A 440 4.14 47.84 2.64
N SER A 441 4.20 47.63 1.31
CA SER A 441 4.39 48.73 0.36
C SER A 441 3.27 49.79 0.48
N LYS A 442 2.01 49.37 0.65
CA LYS A 442 0.88 50.30 0.78
C LYS A 442 0.94 51.06 2.10
N LEU A 443 1.32 50.37 3.17
CA LEU A 443 1.52 50.99 4.49
C LEU A 443 2.66 52.02 4.45
N ASN A 444 3.73 51.71 3.72
CA ASN A 444 4.85 52.63 3.53
C ASN A 444 4.46 53.88 2.73
N ASP A 445 3.66 53.71 1.68
CA ASP A 445 3.15 54.84 0.88
C ASP A 445 2.23 55.74 1.71
N GLU A 446 1.32 55.14 2.50
CA GLU A 446 0.44 55.87 3.43
C GLU A 446 1.25 56.64 4.47
N LEU A 447 2.22 55.96 5.11
CA LEU A 447 3.14 56.57 6.07
C LEU A 447 3.87 57.77 5.46
N SER A 448 4.41 57.62 4.25
CA SER A 448 5.16 58.66 3.56
C SER A 448 4.29 59.87 3.21
N ALA A 449 3.06 59.64 2.74
CA ALA A 449 2.11 60.69 2.41
C ALA A 449 1.67 61.49 3.65
N LEU A 450 1.33 60.80 4.74
CA LEU A 450 0.97 61.44 6.02
C LEU A 450 2.15 62.19 6.62
N SER A 451 3.35 61.59 6.59
CA SER A 451 4.56 62.22 7.12
C SER A 451 4.87 63.52 6.38
N LYS A 452 4.79 63.51 5.05
CA LYS A 452 4.98 64.72 4.22
C LYS A 452 3.97 65.81 4.57
N LYS A 453 2.68 65.45 4.69
CA LYS A 453 1.61 66.39 5.03
C LYS A 453 1.84 67.07 6.38
N VAL A 454 2.30 66.34 7.39
CA VAL A 454 2.58 66.93 8.72
C VAL A 454 3.87 67.76 8.69
N ASN A 455 4.91 67.30 7.99
CA ASN A 455 6.20 68.01 7.91
C ASN A 455 6.14 69.32 7.10
N GLU A 456 5.21 69.46 6.15
CA GLU A 456 4.97 70.71 5.41
C GLU A 456 4.42 71.84 6.30
N VAL A 457 3.93 71.51 7.50
CA VAL A 457 3.39 72.49 8.47
C VAL A 457 4.43 72.82 9.57
N ILE A 458 5.41 71.94 9.79
CA ILE A 458 6.47 72.11 10.79
C ILE A 458 7.60 73.02 10.29
N ASN A 459 7.85 73.02 8.97
CA ASN A 459 8.79 73.93 8.29
C ASN A 459 8.13 75.24 7.89
#